data_AF-A0A3C1PX71-F1
#
_entry.id   AF-A0A3C1PX71-F1
#
_cell.length_a   1.000
_cell.length_b   1.000
_cell.length_c   1.000
_cell.angle_alpha   90.00
_cell.angle_beta   90.00
_cell.angle_gamma   90.00
#
_symmetry.space_group_name_H-M   'P 1'
#
loop_
_entity.id
_entity.type
_entity.pdbx_description
1 polymer ?
#
loop_
_entity_poly.entity_id
_entity_poly.type
_entity_poly.pdbx_seq_one_letter_code
_entity_poly.pdbx_strand_id
1 'polypeptide(L)'
;MGQLGAFGWGVFASALVPVIGFGLNWRGATKKAAAAAIISSLLINGGFVVYQLMGFRIAYGIAGGAIALLVSTTLFVGLSLFSKPDPLPRDIEEVMKL
;
A
#
# COMPACT_ATOMS: atom_id res chain seq x y z
N MET A 1 23.70 9.00 6.22
CA MET A 1 22.61 9.23 7.22
C MET A 1 21.23 9.46 6.61
N GLY A 2 21.05 9.78 5.32
CA GLY A 2 19.72 10.00 4.73
C GLY A 2 18.96 8.76 4.22
N GLN A 3 19.63 7.62 4.03
CA GLN A 3 19.03 6.45 3.37
C GLN A 3 18.02 5.69 4.25
N LEU A 4 18.23 5.65 5.57
CA LEU A 4 17.29 5.01 6.51
C LEU A 4 15.98 5.81 6.63
N GLY A 5 16.06 7.15 6.62
CA GLY A 5 14.89 8.02 6.59
C GLY A 5 14.11 7.90 5.28
N ALA A 6 14.80 7.90 4.14
CA ALA A 6 14.16 7.71 2.83
C ALA A 6 13.50 6.34 2.70
N PHE A 7 14.11 5.29 3.26
CA PHE A 7 13.51 3.96 3.33
C PHE A 7 12.25 3.96 4.19
N GLY A 8 12.31 4.49 5.42
CA GLY A 8 11.15 4.58 6.30
C GLY A 8 10.00 5.36 5.68
N TRP A 9 10.30 6.44 4.97
CA TRP A 9 9.32 7.21 4.19
C TRP A 9 8.70 6.38 3.06
N GLY A 10 9.51 5.61 2.33
CA GLY A 10 9.03 4.72 1.27
C GLY A 10 8.10 3.62 1.78
N VAL A 11 8.42 3.00 2.92
CA VAL A 11 7.57 2.00 3.57
C VAL A 11 6.22 2.62 3.94
N PHE A 12 6.26 3.74 4.66
CA PHE A 12 5.06 4.44 5.10
C PHE A 12 4.17 4.87 3.94
N ALA A 13 4.76 5.50 2.91
CA ALA A 13 4.05 5.91 1.71
C ALA A 13 3.43 4.72 0.98
N SER A 14 4.18 3.63 0.78
CA SER A 14 3.70 2.44 0.07
C SER A 14 2.55 1.71 0.78
N ALA A 15 2.52 1.75 2.11
CA ALA A 15 1.47 1.11 2.91
C ALA A 15 0.19 1.95 2.99
N LEU A 16 0.33 3.27 3.21
CA LEU A 16 -0.79 4.13 3.56
C LEU A 16 -1.39 4.89 2.38
N VAL A 17 -0.60 5.28 1.37
CA VAL A 17 -1.10 6.05 0.23
C VAL A 17 -2.27 5.35 -0.48
N PRO A 18 -2.19 4.06 -0.86
CA PRO A 18 -3.34 3.40 -1.47
C PRO A 18 -4.51 3.24 -0.50
N VAL A 19 -4.25 2.90 0.75
CA VAL A 19 -5.31 2.63 1.72
C VAL A 19 -6.09 3.88 2.08
N ILE A 20 -5.40 5.01 2.31
CA ILE A 20 -6.03 6.30 2.62
C ILE A 20 -6.62 6.90 1.35
N GLY A 21 -5.85 6.89 0.25
CA GLY A 21 -6.26 7.46 -1.03
C GLY A 21 -7.54 6.82 -1.54
N PHE A 22 -7.63 5.49 -1.56
CA PHE A 22 -8.84 4.80 -1.99
C PHE A 22 -9.86 4.63 -0.86
N GLY A 23 -9.44 4.45 0.39
CA GLY A 23 -10.37 4.28 1.51
C GLY A 23 -11.23 5.50 1.81
N LEU A 24 -10.72 6.72 1.57
CA LEU A 24 -11.48 7.96 1.76
C LEU A 24 -12.29 8.38 0.53
N ASN A 25 -11.91 7.94 -0.67
CA ASN A 25 -12.53 8.40 -1.93
C ASN A 25 -13.39 7.33 -2.62
N TRP A 26 -13.28 6.06 -2.25
CA TRP A 26 -13.96 4.97 -2.96
C TRP A 26 -14.75 4.05 -2.03
N ARG A 27 -16.05 3.99 -2.26
CA ARG A 27 -17.00 3.10 -1.55
C ARG A 27 -16.71 1.61 -1.68
N GLY A 28 -15.99 1.21 -2.74
CA GLY A 28 -15.59 -0.18 -2.95
C GLY A 28 -14.41 -0.62 -2.08
N ALA A 29 -13.77 0.31 -1.37
CA ALA A 29 -12.67 0.01 -0.47
C ALA A 29 -13.13 -0.99 0.61
N THR A 30 -12.44 -2.12 0.69
CA THR A 30 -12.72 -3.15 1.70
C THR A 30 -11.61 -3.21 2.72
N LYS A 31 -11.95 -3.54 3.97
CA LYS A 31 -10.98 -3.76 5.05
C LYS A 31 -9.97 -4.86 4.69
N LYS A 32 -10.43 -5.88 3.94
CA LYS A 32 -9.57 -6.99 3.46
C LYS A 32 -8.56 -6.51 2.43
N ALA A 33 -8.98 -5.70 1.45
CA ALA A 33 -8.08 -5.10 0.47
C ALA A 33 -7.03 -4.18 1.14
N ALA A 34 -7.47 -3.38 2.11
CA ALA A 34 -6.58 -2.52 2.90
C ALA A 34 -5.51 -3.32 3.66
N ALA A 35 -5.92 -4.37 4.37
CA ALA A 35 -5.00 -5.24 5.11
C ALA A 35 -4.01 -5.93 4.16
N ALA A 36 -4.47 -6.47 3.03
CA ALA A 36 -3.63 -7.11 2.04
C ALA A 36 -2.60 -6.14 1.43
N ALA A 37 -3.01 -4.90 1.14
CA ALA A 37 -2.10 -3.86 0.63
C ALA A 37 -1.01 -3.48 1.65
N ILE A 38 -1.38 -3.32 2.93
CA ILE A 38 -0.41 -3.03 4.00
C ILE A 38 0.55 -4.19 4.19
N ILE A 39 0.03 -5.41 4.35
CA ILE A 39 0.86 -6.61 4.58
C ILE A 39 1.83 -6.83 3.41
N SER A 40 1.33 -6.75 2.17
CA SER A 40 2.19 -6.88 0.98
C SER A 40 3.26 -5.80 0.92
N SER A 41 2.92 -4.54 1.23
CA SER A 41 3.91 -3.46 1.26
C SER A 41 5.02 -3.72 2.30
N LEU A 42 4.68 -4.22 3.50
CA LEU A 42 5.66 -4.55 4.53
C LEU A 42 6.54 -5.73 4.10
N LEU A 43 5.94 -6.78 3.53
CA LEU A 43 6.68 -7.95 3.06
C LEU A 43 7.67 -7.59 1.95
N ILE A 44 7.27 -6.74 1.00
CA ILE A 44 8.13 -6.33 -0.11
C ILE A 44 9.27 -5.45 0.41
N ASN A 45 8.97 -4.44 1.23
CA ASN A 45 10.02 -3.58 1.79
C ASN A 45 10.97 -4.37 2.72
N GLY A 46 10.44 -5.24 3.58
CA GLY A 46 11.24 -6.11 4.44
C GLY A 46 12.09 -7.09 3.64
N GLY A 47 11.53 -7.67 2.57
CA GLY A 47 12.24 -8.52 1.63
C GLY A 47 13.40 -7.78 0.95
N PHE A 48 13.20 -6.51 0.55
CA PHE A 48 14.28 -5.68 0.01
C PHE A 48 15.39 -5.42 1.03
N VAL A 49 15.06 -5.18 2.30
CA VAL A 49 16.08 -5.02 3.36
C VAL A 49 16.89 -6.29 3.53
N VAL A 50 16.24 -7.45 3.62
CA VAL A 50 16.93 -8.75 3.74
C VAL A 50 17.80 -9.01 2.50
N TYR A 51 17.29 -8.73 1.30
CA TYR A 51 18.03 -8.87 0.05
C TYR A 51 19.28 -8.01 0.01
N GLN A 52 19.19 -6.76 0.51
CA GLN A 52 20.31 -5.84 0.59
C GLN A 52 21.34 -6.23 1.68
N LEU A 53 20.87 -6.78 2.80
CA LEU A 53 21.74 -7.32 3.86
C LEU A 53 22.52 -8.55 3.39
N MET A 54 21.96 -9.34 2.46
CA MET A 54 22.66 -10.46 1.81
C MET A 54 23.73 -10.02 0.78
N GLY A 55 23.94 -8.70 0.61
CA GLY A 55 24.97 -8.16 -0.28
C GLY A 55 24.52 -7.97 -1.72
N PHE A 56 23.26 -8.30 -2.04
CA PHE A 56 22.70 -8.05 -3.37
C PHE A 56 22.25 -6.60 -3.49
N ARG A 57 22.65 -5.92 -4.56
CA ARG A 57 22.19 -4.57 -4.88
C ARG A 57 20.98 -4.69 -5.80
N ILE A 58 19.95 -3.90 -5.53
CA ILE A 58 18.81 -3.75 -6.44
C ILE A 58 19.36 -3.25 -7.78
N ALA A 59 19.23 -4.07 -8.83
CA ALA A 59 19.56 -3.67 -10.18
C ALA A 59 18.65 -2.49 -10.58
N TYR A 60 19.22 -1.48 -11.26
CA TYR A 60 18.57 -0.26 -11.78
C TYR A 60 18.38 0.94 -10.84
N GLY A 61 18.77 0.89 -9.56
CA GLY A 61 18.65 2.07 -8.67
C GLY A 61 17.20 2.51 -8.39
N ILE A 62 16.23 1.65 -8.70
CA ILE A 62 14.82 1.85 -8.39
C ILE A 62 14.64 1.76 -6.87
N ALA A 63 13.93 2.73 -6.29
CA ALA A 63 13.60 2.72 -4.87
C ALA A 63 12.65 1.54 -4.56
N GLY A 64 13.04 0.67 -3.61
CA GLY A 64 12.20 -0.47 -3.19
C GLY A 64 10.78 -0.06 -2.78
N GLY A 65 10.62 1.14 -2.21
CA GLY A 65 9.32 1.72 -1.87
C GLY A 65 8.42 1.99 -3.07
N ALA A 66 8.96 2.31 -4.26
CA ALA A 66 8.16 2.50 -5.47
C ALA A 66 7.56 1.18 -5.96
N ILE A 67 8.35 0.09 -5.89
CA ILE A 67 7.88 -1.26 -6.23
C ILE A 67 6.82 -1.70 -5.23
N ALA A 68 7.08 -1.50 -3.93
CA ALA A 68 6.11 -1.81 -2.88
C ALA A 68 4.79 -1.05 -3.05
N LEU A 69 4.84 0.23 -3.45
CA LEU A 69 3.66 1.05 -3.73
C LEU A 69 2.87 0.51 -4.91
N LEU A 70 3.53 0.19 -6.03
CA LEU A 70 2.84 -0.36 -7.21
C LEU A 70 2.13 -1.67 -6.90
N VAL A 71 2.78 -2.56 -6.15
CA VAL A 71 2.20 -3.86 -5.80
C VAL A 71 1.08 -3.70 -4.78
N SER A 72 1.24 -2.87 -3.74
CA SER A 72 0.21 -2.64 -2.73
C SER A 72 -1.03 -1.98 -3.33
N THR A 73 -0.85 -0.99 -4.21
CA THR A 73 -1.94 -0.36 -4.95
C THR A 73 -2.67 -1.37 -5.85
N THR A 74 -1.92 -2.18 -6.61
CA THR A 74 -2.52 -3.17 -7.52
C THR A 74 -3.32 -4.22 -6.73
N LEU A 75 -2.77 -4.71 -5.62
CA LEU A 75 -3.47 -5.63 -4.73
C LEU A 75 -4.69 -4.99 -4.09
N PHE A 76 -4.60 -3.74 -3.65
CA PHE A 76 -5.74 -3.01 -3.10
C PHE A 76 -6.88 -2.94 -4.12
N VAL A 77 -6.60 -2.41 -5.31
CA VAL A 77 -7.61 -2.21 -6.36
C VAL A 77 -8.18 -3.55 -6.81
N GLY A 78 -7.32 -4.55 -7.07
CA GLY A 78 -7.76 -5.88 -7.47
C GLY A 78 -8.68 -6.52 -6.42
N LEU A 79 -8.23 -6.61 -5.16
CA LEU A 79 -9.03 -7.22 -4.11
C LEU A 79 -10.28 -6.42 -3.77
N SER A 80 -10.24 -5.10 -3.87
CA SER A 80 -11.39 -4.21 -3.67
C SER A 80 -12.47 -4.44 -4.74
N LEU A 81 -12.08 -4.64 -6.01
CA LEU A 81 -13.01 -4.95 -7.11
C LEU A 81 -13.63 -6.35 -6.99
N PHE A 82 -12.85 -7.35 -6.54
CA PHE A 82 -13.34 -8.73 -6.39
C PHE A 82 -14.06 -8.99 -5.07
N SER A 83 -14.00 -8.08 -4.10
CA SER A 83 -14.64 -8.23 -2.79
C SER A 83 -15.96 -7.47 -2.69
N LYS A 84 -16.88 -7.96 -1.85
CA LYS A 84 -18.10 -7.20 -1.53
C LYS A 84 -17.73 -5.95 -0.71
N PRO A 85 -18.28 -4.76 -1.06
CA PRO A 85 -18.07 -3.55 -0.29
C PRO A 85 -18.50 -3.74 1.17
N ASP A 86 -17.70 -3.24 2.10
CA ASP A 86 -18.07 -3.23 3.51
C ASP A 86 -19.20 -2.20 3.74
N PRO A 87 -20.19 -2.49 4.61
CA PRO A 87 -21.26 -1.54 4.91
C PRO A 87 -20.67 -0.28 5.56
N LEU A 88 -20.97 0.87 4.96
CA LEU A 88 -20.55 2.19 5.44
C LEU A 88 -21.66 2.80 6.32
N PRO A 89 -21.31 3.54 7.38
CA PRO A 89 -22.27 4.37 8.10
C PRO A 89 -22.95 5.36 7.14
N ARG A 90 -24.25 5.58 7.33
CA ARG A 90 -25.08 6.39 6.42
C ARG A 90 -24.50 7.80 6.18
N ASP A 91 -23.97 8.43 7.23
CA ASP A 91 -23.40 9.78 7.15
C ASP A 91 -22.13 9.83 6.28
N ILE A 92 -21.26 8.81 6.38
CA ILE A 92 -20.06 8.68 5.54
C ILE A 92 -20.47 8.37 4.10
N GLU A 93 -21.48 7.50 3.94
CA GLU A 93 -21.99 7.15 2.65
C GLU A 93 -22.50 8.40 1.89
N GLU A 94 -23.32 9.25 2.52
CA GLU A 94 -23.82 10.48 1.89
C GLU A 94 -22.69 11.45 1.47
N VAL A 95 -21.66 11.64 2.29
CA VAL A 95 -20.52 12.53 1.95
C VAL A 95 -19.72 12.00 0.75
N MET A 96 -19.65 10.68 0.57
CA MET A 96 -19.00 10.05 -0.59
C MET A 96 -19.89 9.99 -1.86
N LYS A 97 -21.12 10.54 -1.84
CA LYS A 97 -21.98 10.68 -3.05
C LYS A 97 -21.77 11.99 -3.81
N LEU A 98 -21.28 13.01 -3.10
CA LEU A 98 -21.04 14.36 -3.63
C LEU A 98 -19.83 14.36 -4.56
#